data_AF-A0A6N2JMW5-F1
#
_entry.id   AF-A0A6N2JMW5-F1
#
_cell.length_a   1.000
_cell.length_b   1.000
_cell.length_c   1.000
_cell.angle_alpha   90.00
_cell.angle_beta   90.00
_cell.angle_gamma   90.00
#
_symmetry.space_group_name_H-M   'P 1'
#
loop_
_entity.id
_entity.type
_entity.pdbx_description
1 polymer ?
#
loop_
_entity_poly.entity_id
_entity_poly.type
_entity_poly.pdbx_seq_one_letter_code
_entity_poly.pdbx_strand_id
1 'polypeptide(L)'
;MNFKEAISATHLLKDAYRNGLQALGNYSNKVRPSDTKKCEGSVDIDAAVRGIYPNASRWDYVIGYDGTKYFIEVHSAETSEVTTVLKKFRWLKDFLVTDAPELNKQQKKRFYWISSGGNNILRGSPQARQLAQSGITLDRQLNL
;
A
#
# COMPACT_ATOMS: atom_id res chain seq x y z
N MET A 1 9.53 -10.93 14.48
CA MET A 1 9.50 -9.48 14.31
C MET A 1 8.08 -9.05 13.95
N ASN A 2 7.48 -8.16 14.73
CA ASN A 2 6.15 -7.60 14.48
C ASN A 2 6.21 -6.41 13.48
N PHE A 3 5.06 -5.91 13.02
CA PHE A 3 5.02 -4.81 12.04
C PHE A 3 5.75 -3.55 12.51
N LYS A 4 5.53 -3.11 13.75
CA LYS A 4 6.15 -1.90 14.30
C LYS A 4 7.67 -2.01 14.36
N GLU A 5 8.21 -3.17 14.75
CA GLU A 5 9.64 -3.45 14.75
C GLU A 5 10.22 -3.37 13.32
N ALA A 6 9.54 -3.94 12.33
CA ALA A 6 9.98 -3.89 10.94
C ALA A 6 10.00 -2.45 10.37
N ILE A 7 9.02 -1.61 10.76
CA ILE A 7 9.02 -0.18 10.42
C ILE A 7 10.14 0.56 11.12
N SER A 8 10.35 0.30 12.42
CA SER A 8 11.41 0.95 13.20
C SER A 8 12.82 0.62 12.68
N ALA A 9 13.00 -0.59 12.14
CA ALA A 9 14.25 -1.02 11.49
C ALA A 9 14.45 -0.40 10.09
N THR A 10 13.40 0.18 9.49
CA THR A 10 13.47 0.86 8.20
C THR A 10 13.75 2.35 8.44
N HIS A 11 14.99 2.80 8.26
CA HIS A 11 15.41 4.17 8.58
C HIS A 11 14.50 5.25 7.96
N LEU A 12 14.04 5.02 6.73
CA LEU A 12 13.19 5.95 5.99
C LEU A 12 11.73 6.02 6.47
N LEU A 13 11.27 5.03 7.26
CA LEU A 13 9.87 4.93 7.70
C LEU A 13 9.70 5.02 9.22
N LYS A 14 10.78 4.96 10.00
CA LYS A 14 10.74 4.86 11.47
C LYS A 14 9.88 5.96 12.13
N ASP A 15 9.91 7.18 11.59
CA ASP A 15 9.20 8.34 12.14
C ASP A 15 7.78 8.50 11.54
N ALA A 16 7.42 7.67 10.55
CA ALA A 16 6.14 7.70 9.85
C ALA A 16 5.10 6.72 10.41
N TYR A 17 5.50 5.86 11.36
CA TYR A 17 4.58 4.94 12.03
C TYR A 17 3.49 5.69 12.81
N ARG A 18 2.24 5.28 12.61
CA ARG A 18 1.08 5.74 13.39
C ARG A 18 0.26 4.55 13.89
N ASN A 19 -0.40 4.74 15.03
CA ASN A 19 -1.28 3.72 15.61
C ASN A 19 -2.56 3.60 14.78
N GLY A 20 -3.07 2.36 14.66
CA GLY A 20 -4.26 2.10 13.86
C GLY A 20 -4.11 2.57 12.41
N LEU A 21 -5.14 3.22 11.87
CA LEU A 21 -5.19 3.73 10.50
C LEU A 21 -4.81 5.21 10.36
N GLN A 22 -4.25 5.81 11.42
CA GLN A 22 -4.02 7.27 11.48
C GLN A 22 -3.13 7.81 10.36
N ALA A 23 -2.20 7.00 9.81
CA ALA A 23 -1.34 7.45 8.71
C ALA A 23 -2.11 7.70 7.40
N LEU A 24 -3.29 7.09 7.23
CA LEU A 24 -4.11 7.26 6.02
C LEU A 24 -4.88 8.59 5.99
N GLY A 25 -4.98 9.29 7.13
CA GLY A 25 -5.75 10.54 7.24
C GLY A 25 -7.17 10.40 6.69
N ASN A 26 -7.52 11.21 5.69
CA ASN A 26 -8.83 11.22 5.04
C ASN A 26 -9.17 9.89 4.33
N TYR A 27 -8.17 9.08 3.96
CA TYR A 27 -8.37 7.78 3.32
C TYR A 27 -8.57 6.64 4.32
N SER A 28 -8.52 6.90 5.63
CA SER A 28 -8.80 5.88 6.64
C SER A 28 -10.19 5.23 6.45
N ASN A 29 -11.18 5.98 5.94
CA ASN A 29 -12.51 5.47 5.61
C ASN A 29 -12.53 4.46 4.44
N LYS A 30 -11.45 4.35 3.64
CA LYS A 30 -11.29 3.37 2.56
C LYS A 30 -10.83 2.01 3.08
N VAL A 31 -10.59 1.87 4.38
CA VAL A 31 -10.18 0.62 5.03
C VAL A 31 -11.13 0.34 6.20
N ARG A 32 -11.71 -0.86 6.23
CA ARG A 32 -12.62 -1.33 7.27
C ARG A 32 -12.03 -2.55 7.96
N PRO A 33 -11.35 -2.36 9.10
CA PRO A 33 -10.98 -3.47 9.97
C PRO A 33 -12.23 -4.14 10.55
N SER A 34 -12.31 -5.47 10.44
CA SER A 34 -13.34 -6.25 11.14
C SER A 34 -13.15 -6.24 12.65
N ASP A 35 -11.90 -6.26 13.13
CA ASP A 35 -11.53 -6.07 14.54
C ASP A 35 -10.38 -5.06 14.65
N THR A 36 -10.63 -3.91 15.25
CA THR A 36 -9.64 -2.85 15.39
C THR A 36 -8.45 -3.24 16.28
N LYS A 37 -8.61 -4.22 17.18
CA LYS A 37 -7.53 -4.73 18.04
C LYS A 37 -6.46 -5.48 17.26
N LYS A 38 -6.80 -5.99 16.08
CA LYS A 38 -5.86 -6.67 15.18
C LYS A 38 -5.01 -5.70 14.35
N CYS A 39 -5.30 -4.41 14.40
CA CYS A 39 -4.53 -3.40 13.67
C CYS A 39 -3.22 -3.10 14.42
N GLU A 40 -2.12 -3.44 13.76
CA GLU A 40 -0.76 -3.29 14.29
C GLU A 40 -0.18 -1.89 14.00
N GLY A 41 -0.86 -1.08 13.19
CA GLY A 41 -0.48 0.28 12.82
C GLY A 41 -0.47 0.53 11.30
N SER A 42 -0.17 1.76 10.92
CA SER A 42 -0.11 2.22 9.53
C SER A 42 1.03 3.20 9.29
N VAL A 43 1.46 3.29 8.03
CA VAL A 43 2.50 4.19 7.54
C VAL A 43 2.10 4.77 6.19
N ASP A 44 2.35 6.08 6.02
CA ASP A 44 2.33 6.78 4.72
C ASP A 44 3.74 6.75 4.14
N ILE A 45 3.96 5.82 3.21
CA ILE A 45 5.24 5.61 2.53
C ILE A 45 5.54 6.80 1.61
N ASP A 46 4.57 7.27 0.83
CA ASP A 46 4.76 8.38 -0.11
C ASP A 46 5.24 9.62 0.62
N ALA A 47 4.55 10.04 1.68
CA ALA A 47 4.93 11.21 2.46
C ALA A 47 6.30 11.03 3.13
N ALA A 48 6.58 9.85 3.71
CA ALA A 48 7.83 9.58 4.41
C ALA A 48 9.07 9.71 3.51
N VAL A 49 8.94 9.30 2.25
CA VAL A 49 10.10 9.20 1.33
C VAL A 49 10.07 10.24 0.22
N ARG A 50 9.08 11.14 0.19
CA ARG A 50 8.93 12.20 -0.82
C ARG A 50 10.16 13.08 -0.95
N GLY A 51 10.79 13.45 0.17
CA GLY A 51 11.99 14.30 0.16
C GLY A 51 13.21 13.61 -0.45
N ILE A 52 13.27 12.28 -0.40
CA ILE A 52 14.41 11.48 -0.88
C ILE A 52 14.21 11.09 -2.34
N TYR A 53 12.98 10.74 -2.71
CA TYR A 53 12.62 10.28 -4.05
C TYR A 53 11.60 11.21 -4.73
N PRO A 54 11.87 12.52 -4.89
CA PRO A 54 10.86 13.53 -5.26
C PRO A 54 10.15 13.26 -6.59
N ASN A 55 10.85 12.66 -7.55
CA ASN A 55 10.34 12.38 -8.90
C ASN A 55 9.95 10.90 -9.13
N ALA A 56 10.04 10.05 -8.10
CA ALA A 56 9.71 8.64 -8.24
C ALA A 56 8.19 8.42 -8.19
N SER A 57 7.73 7.36 -8.85
CA SER A 57 6.38 6.82 -8.70
C SER A 57 6.28 6.11 -7.35
N ARG A 58 6.19 6.85 -6.25
CA ARG A 58 6.12 6.29 -4.90
C ARG A 58 4.77 5.64 -4.64
N TRP A 59 4.76 4.62 -3.80
CA TRP A 59 3.56 3.94 -3.32
C TRP A 59 3.03 4.60 -2.06
N ASP A 60 1.71 4.61 -1.86
CA ASP A 60 1.12 5.45 -0.82
C ASP A 60 1.26 4.88 0.60
N TYR A 61 0.67 3.71 0.90
CA TYR A 61 0.51 3.25 2.29
C TYR A 61 0.91 1.79 2.54
N VAL A 62 1.19 1.48 3.79
CA VAL A 62 1.20 0.11 4.33
C VAL A 62 0.52 0.03 5.70
N ILE A 63 -0.24 -1.03 5.91
CA ILE A 63 -0.93 -1.36 7.17
C ILE A 63 -0.49 -2.73 7.65
N GLY A 64 -0.18 -2.86 8.94
CA GLY A 64 -0.07 -4.15 9.63
C GLY A 64 -1.41 -4.56 10.22
N TYR A 65 -1.90 -5.76 9.88
CA TYR A 65 -3.15 -6.29 10.40
C TYR A 65 -3.09 -7.82 10.51
N ASP A 66 -3.29 -8.36 11.72
CA ASP A 66 -3.32 -9.80 12.01
C ASP A 66 -2.13 -10.58 11.40
N GLY A 67 -0.91 -10.05 11.57
CA GLY A 67 0.34 -10.58 11.04
C GLY A 67 0.50 -10.45 9.52
N THR A 68 -0.38 -9.72 8.84
CA THR A 68 -0.35 -9.49 7.38
C THR A 68 -0.10 -8.02 7.07
N LYS A 69 0.74 -7.78 6.05
CA LYS A 69 1.02 -6.44 5.52
C LYS A 69 0.14 -6.16 4.31
N TYR A 70 -0.64 -5.11 4.40
CA TYR A 70 -1.49 -4.63 3.33
C TYR A 70 -0.89 -3.34 2.78
N PHE A 71 -0.33 -3.43 1.58
CA PHE A 71 0.17 -2.28 0.83
C PHE A 71 -0.97 -1.71 -0.01
N ILE A 72 -1.23 -0.42 0.15
CA ILE A 72 -2.43 0.23 -0.39
C ILE A 72 -2.00 1.44 -1.20
N GLU A 73 -2.48 1.49 -2.44
CA GLU A 73 -2.36 2.62 -3.35
C GLU A 73 -3.76 3.23 -3.51
N VAL A 74 -3.94 4.52 -3.23
CA VAL A 74 -5.21 5.21 -3.41
C VAL A 74 -5.15 6.11 -4.63
N HIS A 75 -5.65 5.62 -5.76
CA HIS A 75 -5.52 6.29 -7.06
C HIS A 75 -6.81 6.17 -7.89
N SER A 76 -7.05 7.07 -8.84
CA SER A 76 -8.25 7.02 -9.70
C SER A 76 -8.25 5.78 -10.59
N ALA A 77 -9.31 4.95 -10.50
CA ALA A 77 -9.38 3.68 -11.22
C ALA A 77 -9.89 3.84 -12.66
N GLU A 78 -9.04 4.41 -13.52
CA GLU A 78 -9.23 4.55 -14.96
C GLU A 78 -8.25 3.68 -15.74
N THR A 79 -8.60 3.27 -16.96
CA THR A 79 -7.75 2.39 -17.78
C THR A 79 -6.40 3.04 -18.13
N SER A 80 -6.35 4.36 -18.28
CA SER A 80 -5.13 5.17 -18.47
C SER A 80 -4.18 5.08 -17.26
N GLU A 81 -4.70 4.93 -16.05
CA GLU A 81 -3.93 4.94 -14.81
C GLU A 81 -3.28 3.60 -14.46
N VAL A 82 -3.63 2.53 -15.16
CA VAL A 82 -3.08 1.19 -14.92
C VAL A 82 -1.56 1.18 -15.05
N THR A 83 -1.03 1.87 -16.08
CA THR A 83 0.43 1.97 -16.27
C THR A 83 1.09 2.75 -15.14
N THR A 84 0.44 3.80 -14.63
CA THR A 84 0.91 4.61 -13.50
C THR A 84 1.01 3.76 -12.23
N VAL A 85 -0.05 3.03 -11.88
CA VAL A 85 -0.08 2.18 -10.69
C VAL A 85 0.93 1.03 -10.78
N LEU A 86 1.13 0.45 -11.97
CA LEU A 86 2.15 -0.59 -12.16
C LEU A 86 3.58 -0.03 -11.99
N LYS A 87 3.85 1.21 -12.43
CA LYS A 87 5.12 1.88 -12.16
C LYS A 87 5.32 2.10 -10.66
N LYS A 88 4.27 2.54 -9.96
CA LYS A 88 4.30 2.68 -8.49
C LYS A 88 4.55 1.34 -7.80
N PHE A 89 3.90 0.28 -8.27
CA PHE A 89 4.07 -1.06 -7.71
C PHE A 89 5.50 -1.57 -7.90
N ARG A 90 6.08 -1.37 -9.09
CA ARG A 90 7.48 -1.71 -9.34
C ARG A 90 8.42 -0.96 -8.39
N TRP A 91 8.23 0.34 -8.23
CA TRP A 91 9.00 1.14 -7.28
C TRP A 91 8.89 0.60 -5.85
N LEU A 92 7.68 0.22 -5.40
CA LEU A 92 7.49 -0.39 -4.07
C LEU A 92 8.28 -1.69 -3.94
N LYS A 93 8.26 -2.55 -4.96
CA LYS A 93 8.98 -3.83 -4.94
C LYS A 93 10.49 -3.62 -4.81
N ASP A 94 11.03 -2.63 -5.52
CA ASP A 94 12.44 -2.26 -5.45
C ASP A 94 12.77 -1.67 -4.06
N PHE A 95 11.98 -0.71 -3.59
CA PHE A 95 12.09 -0.09 -2.25
C PHE A 95 12.09 -1.12 -1.11
N LEU A 96 11.24 -2.14 -1.19
CA LEU A 96 11.18 -3.22 -0.21
C LEU A 96 12.46 -4.08 -0.20
N VAL A 97 13.17 -4.19 -1.31
CA VAL A 97 14.43 -4.93 -1.38
C VAL A 97 15.60 -4.07 -0.89
N THR A 98 15.65 -2.81 -1.30
CA THR A 98 16.80 -1.93 -1.09
C THR A 98 16.76 -1.20 0.24
N ASP A 99 15.62 -0.58 0.56
CA ASP A 99 15.50 0.39 1.66
C ASP A 99 14.75 -0.18 2.86
N ALA A 100 13.84 -1.13 2.63
CA ALA A 100 12.98 -1.71 3.67
C ALA A 100 13.03 -3.27 3.73
N PRO A 101 14.22 -3.89 3.80
CA PRO A 101 14.35 -5.35 3.76
C PRO A 101 13.64 -6.07 4.93
N GLU A 102 13.65 -5.51 6.14
CA GLU A 102 12.91 -6.07 7.28
C GLU A 102 11.39 -6.02 7.05
N LEU A 103 10.91 -4.97 6.39
CA LEU A 103 9.51 -4.89 5.96
C LEU A 103 9.19 -5.96 4.91
N ASN A 104 10.15 -6.34 4.07
CA ASN A 104 9.98 -7.32 3.01
C ASN A 104 10.04 -8.78 3.48
N LYS A 105 10.78 -9.09 4.56
CA LYS A 105 10.96 -10.47 5.08
C LYS A 105 9.69 -11.15 5.56
N GLN A 106 8.67 -10.40 5.98
CA GLN A 106 7.41 -11.00 6.43
C GLN A 106 6.63 -11.61 5.25
N GLN A 107 6.12 -12.82 5.46
CA GLN A 107 5.60 -13.67 4.37
C GLN A 107 4.24 -13.23 3.83
N LYS A 108 3.33 -12.74 4.67
CA LYS A 108 1.98 -12.38 4.24
C LYS A 108 1.93 -10.92 3.80
N LYS A 109 2.08 -10.69 2.50
CA LYS A 109 1.96 -9.37 1.85
C LYS A 109 0.82 -9.40 0.85
N ARG A 110 -0.03 -8.38 0.88
CA ARG A 110 -1.10 -8.17 -0.09
C ARG A 110 -1.00 -6.76 -0.66
N PHE A 111 -1.30 -6.62 -1.94
CA PHE A 111 -1.19 -5.35 -2.66
C PHE A 111 -2.56 -4.96 -3.22
N TYR A 112 -3.02 -3.79 -2.81
CA TYR A 112 -4.32 -3.27 -3.17
C TYR A 112 -4.19 -1.92 -3.86
N TRP A 113 -4.91 -1.79 -4.96
CA TRP A 113 -5.26 -0.50 -5.52
C TRP A 113 -6.69 -0.19 -5.10
N ILE A 114 -6.86 0.85 -4.28
CA ILE A 114 -8.15 1.30 -3.81
C ILE A 114 -8.56 2.54 -4.60
N SER A 115 -9.68 2.48 -5.30
CA SER A 115 -10.12 3.62 -6.10
C SER A 115 -10.43 4.82 -5.20
N SER A 116 -9.83 5.97 -5.52
CA SER A 116 -10.17 7.23 -4.87
C SER A 116 -11.63 7.63 -5.12
N GLY A 117 -12.18 7.30 -6.29
CA GLY A 117 -13.55 7.61 -6.72
C GLY A 117 -14.28 6.43 -7.40
N GLY A 118 -14.81 6.66 -8.60
CA GLY A 118 -15.45 5.62 -9.42
C GLY A 118 -14.48 4.52 -9.85
N ASN A 119 -14.99 3.37 -10.31
CA ASN A 119 -14.17 2.33 -10.93
C ASN A 119 -14.59 2.18 -12.39
N ASN A 120 -13.74 2.65 -13.30
CA ASN A 120 -13.95 2.67 -14.74
C ASN A 120 -13.17 1.55 -15.45
N ILE A 121 -12.56 0.63 -14.71
CA ILE A 121 -11.89 -0.55 -15.26
C ILE A 121 -12.89 -1.71 -15.27
N LEU A 122 -13.38 -2.04 -16.46
CA LEU A 122 -14.34 -3.13 -16.65
C LEU A 122 -13.74 -4.48 -16.26
N ARG A 123 -14.55 -5.33 -15.60
CA ARG A 123 -14.16 -6.73 -15.33
C ARG A 123 -13.88 -7.45 -16.65
N GLY A 124 -12.80 -8.22 -16.69
CA GLY A 124 -12.39 -8.98 -17.88
C GLY A 124 -11.66 -8.18 -18.96
N SER A 125 -11.52 -6.87 -18.80
CA SER A 125 -10.68 -6.03 -19.68
C SER A 125 -9.21 -6.49 -19.67
N PRO A 126 -8.44 -6.19 -20.72
CA PRO A 126 -6.99 -6.42 -20.72
C PRO A 126 -6.29 -5.77 -19.52
N GLN A 127 -6.73 -4.58 -19.11
CA GLN A 127 -6.24 -3.85 -17.94
C GLN A 127 -6.50 -4.59 -16.63
N ALA A 128 -7.73 -5.09 -16.43
CA ALA A 128 -8.05 -5.89 -15.26
C ALA A 128 -7.22 -7.19 -15.21
N ARG A 129 -6.97 -7.82 -16.36
CA ARG A 129 -6.08 -8.99 -16.46
C ARG A 129 -4.63 -8.65 -16.12
N GLN A 130 -4.13 -7.51 -16.61
CA GLN A 130 -2.78 -7.04 -16.32
C GLN A 130 -2.56 -6.82 -14.82
N LEU A 131 -3.54 -6.20 -14.13
CA LEU A 131 -3.50 -6.03 -12.68
C LEU A 131 -3.49 -7.38 -11.95
N ALA A 132 -4.39 -8.30 -12.33
CA ALA A 132 -4.45 -9.63 -11.73
C ALA A 132 -3.14 -10.41 -11.90
N GLN A 133 -2.52 -10.35 -13.08
CA GLN A 133 -1.21 -10.97 -13.35
C GLN A 133 -0.08 -10.36 -12.53
N SER A 134 -0.14 -9.06 -12.23
CA SER A 134 0.82 -8.40 -11.34
C SER A 134 0.63 -8.73 -9.85
N GLY A 135 -0.50 -9.33 -9.47
CA GLY A 135 -0.85 -9.63 -8.09
C GLY A 135 -1.47 -8.46 -7.32
N ILE A 136 -1.93 -7.40 -8.02
CA ILE A 136 -2.65 -6.26 -7.43
C ILE A 136 -4.14 -6.53 -7.50
N THR A 137 -4.83 -6.34 -6.37
CA THR A 137 -6.31 -6.38 -6.31
C THR A 137 -6.86 -4.96 -6.36
N LEU A 138 -7.74 -4.69 -7.32
CA LEU A 138 -8.46 -3.42 -7.43
C LEU A 138 -9.79 -3.51 -6.66
N ASP A 139 -10.02 -2.57 -5.74
CA ASP A 139 -11.26 -2.46 -4.97
C ASP A 139 -11.65 -0.97 -4.76
N ARG A 140 -12.87 -0.71 -4.28
CA ARG A 140 -13.30 0.62 -3.81
C ARG A 140 -13.02 0.83 -2.32
N GLN A 141 -12.95 -0.25 -1.57
CA GLN A 141 -12.72 -0.25 -0.13
C GLN A 141 -12.07 -1.58 0.27
N LEU A 142 -11.10 -1.52 1.18
CA LEU A 142 -10.45 -2.71 1.72
C LEU A 142 -11.14 -3.15 3.00
N ASN A 143 -11.60 -4.40 3.05
CA ASN A 143 -12.04 -5.03 4.29
C ASN A 143 -10.88 -5.90 4.82
N LEU A 144 -10.49 -5.67 6.08
CA LEU A 144 -9.41 -6.40 6.76
C LEU A 144 -9.95 -7.47 7.72
#